data_AF-A0A3P7U1U1-F1
#
_entry.id   AF-A0A3P7U1U1-F1
#
_cell.length_a   1.000
_cell.length_b   1.000
_cell.length_c   1.000
_cell.angle_alpha   90.00
_cell.angle_beta   90.00
_cell.angle_gamma   90.00
#
_symmetry.space_group_name_H-M   'P 1'
#
loop_
_entity.id
_entity.type
_entity.pdbx_description
1 polymer ?
#
loop_
_entity_poly.entity_id
_entity_poly.type
_entity_poly.pdbx_seq_one_letter_code
_entity_poly.pdbx_strand_id
1 'polypeptide(L)'
;MAKAGGGQIRPPTTVGTKDNLAMVPVSGPEFPWGPPTERSMERNRRDLAAQDWYWGDVSRAEVSEIMRGQSDGAFLVRDSTQSGNVNAFTLTEKRNFSTILFRIFHRGDSFDISDPPSPGFPLISDLIAYYQKKARFASLDAPYPRLIYPVKRNSPDLLSSLLISSPEQIIKILLTTLRSASVELNRRNILRSDFENQMEQPSSQYFFAGRFESSIERLDARNGRDFLSSPGAWPSSGLARKDQLHLLSQQIKPRYFQV
;
A
#
# COMPACT_ATOMS: atom_id res chain seq x y z
N MET A 1 33.44 -48.19 57.61
CA MET A 1 32.43 -49.22 57.94
C MET A 1 31.22 -48.54 58.60
N ALA A 2 30.09 -48.43 57.89
CA ALA A 2 28.77 -48.21 58.48
C ALA A 2 27.71 -48.55 57.42
N LYS A 3 26.74 -49.38 57.81
CA LYS A 3 25.76 -50.09 56.98
C LYS A 3 24.71 -49.16 56.34
N ALA A 4 24.31 -49.52 55.12
CA ALA A 4 23.12 -49.07 54.44
C ALA A 4 21.91 -49.98 54.75
N GLY A 5 20.69 -49.43 54.63
CA GLY A 5 19.48 -50.19 54.32
C GLY A 5 18.28 -49.95 55.24
N GLY A 6 17.25 -49.28 54.72
CA GLY A 6 15.91 -49.27 55.32
C GLY A 6 15.00 -48.20 54.72
N GLY A 7 14.05 -48.59 53.86
CA GLY A 7 13.05 -47.68 53.30
C GLY A 7 12.22 -48.29 52.18
N GLN A 8 11.30 -49.17 52.56
CA GLN A 8 10.39 -49.93 51.70
C GLN A 8 9.26 -49.04 51.16
N ILE A 9 9.13 -48.90 49.84
CA ILE A 9 8.00 -48.19 49.19
C ILE A 9 6.99 -49.23 48.71
N ARG A 10 5.76 -49.16 49.22
CA ARG A 10 4.58 -49.88 48.70
C ARG A 10 3.95 -49.05 47.57
N PRO A 11 3.48 -49.64 46.45
CA PRO A 11 2.69 -48.92 45.46
C PRO A 11 1.19 -49.02 45.79
N PRO A 12 0.37 -48.07 45.30
CA PRO A 12 -0.97 -48.43 44.87
C PRO A 12 -1.18 -48.01 43.41
N THR A 13 -1.36 -48.98 42.51
CA THR A 13 -2.66 -49.48 42.02
C THR A 13 -3.23 -48.60 40.92
N THR A 14 -3.09 -49.10 39.68
CA THR A 14 -3.83 -48.67 38.50
C THR A 14 -5.31 -49.07 38.65
N VAL A 15 -6.21 -48.10 38.61
CA VAL A 15 -7.62 -48.32 38.24
C VAL A 15 -7.94 -47.32 37.14
N GLY A 16 -8.10 -47.83 35.93
CA GLY A 16 -8.73 -47.09 34.84
C GLY A 16 -10.24 -47.17 34.98
N THR A 17 -10.93 -46.05 34.81
CA THR A 17 -12.33 -46.05 34.36
C THR A 17 -12.51 -44.85 33.45
N LYS A 18 -13.06 -45.14 32.28
CA LYS A 18 -13.35 -44.20 31.19
C LYS A 18 -14.49 -43.30 31.63
N ASP A 19 -14.27 -41.99 31.61
CA ASP A 19 -15.34 -41.01 31.45
C ASP A 19 -14.91 -39.99 30.39
N ASN A 20 -15.66 -39.98 29.29
CA ASN A 20 -15.60 -38.98 28.23
C ASN A 20 -15.98 -37.62 28.81
N LEU A 21 -14.99 -36.84 29.23
CA LEU A 21 -15.16 -35.41 29.44
C LEU A 21 -15.00 -34.72 28.08
N ALA A 22 -16.13 -34.41 27.45
CA ALA A 22 -16.17 -33.42 26.39
C ALA A 22 -15.41 -32.17 26.88
N MET A 23 -14.37 -31.76 26.15
CA MET A 23 -13.66 -30.51 26.42
C MET A 23 -14.66 -29.37 26.29
N VAL A 24 -15.16 -28.89 27.42
CA VAL A 24 -15.75 -27.55 27.51
C VAL A 24 -14.59 -26.57 27.35
N PRO A 25 -14.60 -25.64 26.38
CA PRO A 25 -13.55 -24.64 26.30
C PRO A 25 -13.68 -23.74 27.53
N VAL A 26 -12.70 -23.87 28.44
CA VAL A 26 -12.53 -22.98 29.59
C VAL A 26 -12.15 -21.61 29.05
N SER A 27 -13.12 -20.71 29.01
CA SER A 27 -12.92 -19.28 28.84
C SER A 27 -12.21 -18.71 30.07
N GLY A 28 -10.89 -18.87 30.10
CA GLY A 28 -9.97 -18.14 30.98
C GLY A 28 -9.80 -16.69 30.51
N PRO A 29 -9.03 -15.86 31.25
CA PRO A 29 -8.88 -14.44 30.93
C PRO A 29 -8.34 -14.31 29.50
N GLU A 30 -9.13 -13.71 28.61
CA GLU A 30 -8.76 -13.46 27.22
C GLU A 30 -7.47 -12.67 27.21
N PHE A 31 -6.35 -13.33 26.92
CA PHE A 31 -5.13 -12.61 26.56
C PHE A 31 -5.50 -11.84 25.28
N PRO A 32 -5.54 -10.50 25.28
CA PRO A 32 -6.00 -9.74 24.11
C PRO A 32 -5.14 -10.02 22.87
N TRP A 33 -3.94 -10.55 23.09
CA TRP A 33 -2.96 -10.92 22.07
C TRP A 33 -2.74 -12.45 21.93
N GLY A 34 -3.72 -13.25 22.37
CA GLY A 34 -3.69 -14.71 22.25
C GLY A 34 -3.70 -15.22 20.80
N PRO A 35 -3.77 -16.54 20.59
CA PRO A 35 -3.95 -17.09 19.24
C PRO A 35 -5.24 -16.56 18.60
N PRO A 36 -5.29 -16.46 17.26
CA PRO A 36 -6.52 -16.15 16.52
C PRO A 36 -7.73 -16.97 16.97
N THR A 37 -8.85 -16.31 17.26
CA THR A 37 -10.10 -17.02 17.54
C THR A 37 -10.77 -17.49 16.24
N GLU A 38 -11.46 -18.64 16.28
CA GLU A 38 -12.21 -19.15 15.12
C GLU A 38 -13.27 -18.17 14.62
N ARG A 39 -13.92 -17.47 15.55
CA ARG A 39 -14.90 -16.43 15.23
C ARG A 39 -14.28 -15.26 14.46
N SER A 40 -13.09 -14.81 14.86
CA SER A 40 -12.37 -13.74 14.17
C SER A 40 -11.90 -14.19 12.78
N MET A 41 -11.33 -15.39 12.68
CA MET A 41 -10.89 -15.99 11.42
C MET A 41 -12.04 -16.11 10.41
N GLU A 42 -13.18 -16.65 10.82
CA GLU A 42 -14.34 -16.82 9.93
C GLU A 42 -14.95 -15.49 9.49
N ARG A 43 -15.00 -14.50 10.40
CA ARG A 43 -15.48 -13.16 10.07
C ARG A 43 -14.59 -12.50 9.01
N ASN A 44 -13.27 -12.55 9.21
CA ASN A 44 -12.30 -12.00 8.27
C ASN A 44 -12.34 -12.74 6.92
N ARG A 45 -12.49 -14.07 6.91
CA ARG A 45 -12.62 -14.86 5.67
C ARG A 45 -13.82 -14.43 4.82
N ARG A 46 -14.98 -14.22 5.45
CA ARG A 46 -16.20 -13.75 4.75
C ARG A 46 -16.04 -12.35 4.20
N ASP A 47 -15.44 -11.46 4.98
CA ASP A 47 -15.17 -10.09 4.56
C ASP A 47 -14.20 -10.05 3.37
N LEU A 48 -13.06 -10.75 3.47
CA LEU A 48 -12.06 -10.82 2.40
C LEU A 48 -12.60 -11.39 1.09
N ALA A 49 -13.55 -12.34 1.15
CA ALA A 49 -14.18 -12.91 -0.04
C ALA A 49 -14.93 -11.85 -0.89
N ALA A 50 -15.36 -10.74 -0.28
CA ALA A 50 -16.01 -9.63 -0.97
C ALA A 50 -15.02 -8.56 -1.48
N GLN A 51 -13.72 -8.66 -1.14
CA GLN A 51 -12.72 -7.65 -1.47
C GLN A 51 -12.03 -7.96 -2.79
N ASP A 52 -12.11 -7.00 -3.73
CA ASP A 52 -11.51 -7.15 -5.06
C ASP A 52 -9.97 -7.12 -5.06
N TRP A 53 -9.35 -6.54 -4.03
CA TRP A 53 -7.89 -6.51 -3.83
C TRP A 53 -7.33 -7.71 -3.06
N TYR A 54 -8.19 -8.64 -2.64
CA TYR A 54 -7.76 -9.89 -2.00
C TYR A 54 -7.57 -10.99 -3.04
N TRP A 55 -6.34 -11.52 -3.11
CA TRP A 55 -5.94 -12.50 -4.11
C TRP A 55 -5.92 -13.94 -3.59
N GLY A 56 -6.22 -14.17 -2.31
CA GLY A 56 -6.24 -15.51 -1.71
C GLY A 56 -4.86 -16.15 -1.68
N ASP A 57 -4.84 -17.48 -1.84
CA ASP A 57 -3.62 -18.28 -1.95
C ASP A 57 -2.99 -18.11 -3.33
N VAL A 58 -2.23 -17.03 -3.48
CA VAL A 58 -1.42 -16.74 -4.68
C VAL A 58 0.07 -16.79 -4.31
N SER A 59 0.87 -17.37 -5.20
CA SER A 59 2.30 -17.53 -4.93
C SER A 59 3.03 -16.18 -4.99
N ARG A 60 4.19 -16.13 -4.31
CA ARG A 60 5.06 -14.95 -4.36
C ARG A 60 5.50 -14.60 -5.78
N ALA A 61 5.72 -15.60 -6.64
CA ALA A 61 6.16 -15.40 -8.01
C ALA A 61 5.08 -14.72 -8.85
N GLU A 62 3.84 -15.22 -8.76
CA GLU A 62 2.68 -14.64 -9.44
C GLU A 62 2.43 -13.19 -8.98
N VAL A 63 2.50 -12.92 -7.68
CA VAL A 63 2.36 -11.56 -7.14
C VAL A 63 3.45 -10.64 -7.68
N SER A 64 4.69 -11.12 -7.81
CA SER A 64 5.78 -10.34 -8.38
C SER A 64 5.50 -9.94 -9.83
N GLU A 65 4.88 -10.83 -10.62
CA GLU A 65 4.49 -10.55 -11.99
C GLU A 65 3.33 -9.56 -12.06
N ILE A 66 2.28 -9.77 -11.25
CA ILE A 66 1.12 -8.88 -11.13
C ILE A 66 1.58 -7.45 -10.80
N MET A 67 2.55 -7.31 -9.89
CA MET A 67 3.08 -6.03 -9.40
C MET A 67 4.12 -5.38 -10.33
N ARG A 68 4.66 -6.09 -11.34
CA ARG A 68 5.76 -5.60 -12.19
C ARG A 68 5.38 -4.33 -12.95
N GLY A 69 4.16 -4.26 -13.46
CA GLY A 69 3.65 -3.13 -14.25
C GLY A 69 2.74 -2.17 -13.49
N GLN A 70 2.63 -2.30 -12.17
CA GLN A 70 1.75 -1.44 -11.37
C GLN A 70 2.43 -0.12 -11.03
N SER A 71 1.62 0.92 -10.84
CA SER A 71 2.07 2.23 -10.38
C SER A 71 2.44 2.20 -8.89
N ASP A 72 3.23 3.18 -8.46
CA ASP A 72 3.51 3.38 -7.05
C ASP A 72 2.23 3.59 -6.22
N GLY A 73 2.21 3.01 -5.02
CA GLY A 73 1.04 2.93 -4.15
C GLY A 73 0.01 1.87 -4.56
N ALA A 74 0.27 1.09 -5.62
CA ALA A 74 -0.53 -0.08 -5.92
C ALA A 74 -0.35 -1.16 -4.86
N PHE A 75 -1.43 -1.86 -4.51
CA PHE A 75 -1.36 -2.87 -3.46
C PHE A 75 -2.33 -4.04 -3.67
N LEU A 76 -2.01 -5.16 -3.01
CA LEU A 76 -2.90 -6.32 -2.87
C LEU A 76 -2.63 -7.05 -1.57
N VAL A 77 -3.59 -7.86 -1.12
CA VAL A 77 -3.44 -8.76 0.02
C VAL A 77 -3.57 -10.20 -0.45
N ARG A 78 -2.73 -11.07 0.10
CA ARG A 78 -2.75 -12.52 -0.16
C ARG A 78 -2.54 -13.31 1.13
N ASP A 79 -2.83 -14.60 1.05
CA ASP A 79 -2.48 -15.53 2.11
C ASP A 79 -0.97 -15.68 2.21
N SER A 80 -0.46 -15.79 3.44
CA SER A 80 0.96 -16.02 3.67
C SER A 80 1.28 -17.47 3.36
N THR A 81 2.27 -17.67 2.49
CA THR A 81 2.79 -19.00 2.13
C THR A 81 3.87 -19.49 3.11
N GLN A 82 4.05 -18.80 4.24
CA GLN A 82 5.11 -19.14 5.20
C GLN A 82 4.70 -20.31 6.08
N SER A 83 5.43 -21.42 5.95
CA SER A 83 5.27 -22.64 6.78
C SER A 83 5.13 -22.29 8.27
N GLY A 84 4.12 -22.87 8.92
CA GLY A 84 3.86 -22.71 10.36
C GLY A 84 2.98 -21.52 10.76
N ASN A 85 2.51 -20.69 9.82
CA ASN A 85 1.62 -19.56 10.09
C ASN A 85 0.28 -19.69 9.36
N VAL A 86 -0.51 -20.69 9.74
CA VAL A 86 -1.90 -20.82 9.25
C VAL A 86 -2.66 -19.55 9.66
N ASN A 87 -3.34 -18.90 8.71
CA ASN A 87 -4.06 -17.62 8.86
C ASN A 87 -3.21 -16.34 8.96
N ALA A 88 -1.95 -16.36 8.50
CA ALA A 88 -1.19 -15.13 8.29
C ALA A 88 -1.45 -14.57 6.89
N PHE A 89 -1.41 -13.24 6.77
CA PHE A 89 -1.60 -12.54 5.49
C PHE A 89 -0.38 -11.70 5.14
N THR A 90 -0.19 -11.47 3.85
CA THR A 90 0.86 -10.59 3.33
C THR A 90 0.23 -9.47 2.52
N LEU A 91 0.45 -8.23 2.93
CA LEU A 91 0.12 -7.03 2.18
C LEU A 91 1.33 -6.66 1.32
N THR A 92 1.10 -6.52 0.02
CA THR A 92 2.13 -6.19 -0.96
C THR A 92 1.88 -4.80 -1.50
N GLU A 93 2.87 -3.93 -1.48
CA GLU A 93 2.81 -2.56 -2.01
C GLU A 93 3.90 -2.35 -3.07
N LYS A 94 3.57 -1.65 -4.16
CA LYS A 94 4.54 -1.14 -5.12
C LYS A 94 5.02 0.24 -4.68
N ARG A 95 6.33 0.43 -4.53
CA ARG A 95 6.94 1.71 -4.12
C ARG A 95 8.31 1.88 -4.74
N ASN A 96 8.58 3.03 -5.38
CA ASN A 96 9.87 3.37 -5.98
C ASN A 96 10.42 2.22 -6.85
N PHE A 97 9.59 1.72 -7.78
CA PHE A 97 9.88 0.57 -8.65
C PHE A 97 10.11 -0.77 -7.94
N SER A 98 10.13 -0.80 -6.61
CA SER A 98 10.33 -1.98 -5.77
C SER A 98 9.02 -2.50 -5.19
N THR A 99 9.01 -3.75 -4.78
CA THR A 99 7.86 -4.35 -4.09
C THR A 99 8.18 -4.46 -2.60
N ILE A 100 7.35 -3.86 -1.77
CA ILE A 100 7.44 -3.89 -0.31
C ILE A 100 6.40 -4.88 0.23
N LEU A 101 6.80 -5.70 1.21
CA LEU A 101 5.94 -6.71 1.82
C LEU A 101 5.74 -6.37 3.30
N PHE A 102 4.48 -6.33 3.72
CA PHE A 102 4.09 -6.19 5.11
C PHE A 102 3.42 -7.47 5.57
N ARG A 103 3.89 -8.02 6.68
CA ARG A 103 3.20 -9.11 7.36
C ARG A 103 2.01 -8.51 8.12
N ILE A 104 0.83 -9.10 7.96
CA ILE A 104 -0.31 -8.79 8.81
C ILE A 104 -0.38 -9.89 9.87
N PHE A 105 -0.26 -9.47 11.13
CA PHE A 105 -0.41 -10.31 12.30
C PHE A 105 -1.88 -10.42 12.67
N HIS A 106 -2.28 -11.61 13.12
CA HIS A 106 -3.59 -11.87 13.69
C HIS A 106 -3.37 -12.33 15.13
N ARG A 107 -3.86 -11.55 16.09
CA ARG A 107 -3.74 -11.81 17.53
C ARG A 107 -5.13 -11.64 18.16
N GLY A 108 -5.61 -12.68 18.84
CA GLY A 108 -6.97 -12.72 19.36
C GLY A 108 -8.01 -12.43 18.27
N ASP A 109 -8.71 -11.31 18.43
CA ASP A 109 -9.73 -10.84 17.48
C ASP A 109 -9.27 -9.68 16.59
N SER A 110 -7.97 -9.35 16.62
CA SER A 110 -7.41 -8.16 15.98
C SER A 110 -6.31 -8.46 14.95
N PHE A 111 -6.28 -7.66 13.90
CA PHE A 111 -5.32 -7.65 12.81
C PHE A 111 -4.50 -6.36 12.83
N ASP A 112 -3.19 -6.43 12.58
CA ASP A 112 -2.31 -5.26 12.43
C ASP A 112 -1.02 -5.63 11.69
N ILE A 113 -0.31 -4.64 11.15
CA ILE A 113 1.05 -4.84 10.63
C ILE A 113 2.12 -4.81 11.75
N SER A 114 1.74 -4.32 12.93
CA SER A 114 2.58 -4.27 14.13
C SER A 114 2.30 -5.47 15.05
N ASP A 115 3.32 -5.97 15.75
CA ASP A 115 3.19 -7.02 16.77
C ASP A 115 3.86 -6.55 18.07
N PRO A 116 3.11 -6.28 19.17
CA PRO A 116 1.66 -6.45 19.30
C PRO A 116 0.86 -5.42 18.47
N PRO A 117 -0.40 -5.74 18.09
CA PRO A 117 -1.28 -4.83 17.36
C PRO A 117 -1.47 -3.48 18.07
N SER A 118 -1.35 -2.38 17.33
CA SER A 118 -1.58 -1.03 17.84
C SER A 118 -1.91 -0.09 16.67
N PRO A 119 -3.19 0.29 16.49
CA PRO A 119 -4.33 0.11 17.39
C PRO A 119 -4.97 -1.30 17.38
N GLY A 120 -4.71 -2.13 16.36
CA GLY A 120 -5.43 -3.39 16.12
C GLY A 120 -6.81 -3.17 15.48
N PHE A 121 -7.13 -3.96 14.46
CA PHE A 121 -8.36 -3.85 13.66
C PHE A 121 -9.14 -5.17 13.66
N PRO A 122 -10.48 -5.16 13.75
CA PRO A 122 -11.25 -6.41 13.79
C PRO A 122 -11.27 -7.16 12.45
N LEU A 123 -11.00 -6.47 11.35
CA LEU A 123 -10.91 -7.02 9.99
C LEU A 123 -9.69 -6.46 9.26
N ILE A 124 -9.22 -7.21 8.26
CA ILE A 124 -8.16 -6.70 7.37
C ILE A 124 -8.67 -5.56 6.49
N SER A 125 -9.94 -5.58 6.07
CA SER A 125 -10.53 -4.45 5.32
C SER A 125 -10.47 -3.13 6.11
N ASP A 126 -10.73 -3.17 7.42
CA ASP A 126 -10.62 -2.00 8.30
C ASP A 126 -9.18 -1.49 8.40
N LEU A 127 -8.22 -2.41 8.53
CA LEU A 127 -6.78 -2.10 8.50
C LEU A 127 -6.40 -1.42 7.18
N ILE A 128 -6.83 -1.97 6.04
CA ILE A 128 -6.56 -1.41 4.72
C ILE A 128 -7.18 -0.02 4.59
N ALA A 129 -8.45 0.15 4.96
CA ALA A 129 -9.14 1.44 4.92
C ALA A 129 -8.44 2.51 5.78
N TYR A 130 -7.92 2.13 6.94
CA TYR A 130 -7.11 3.01 7.78
C TYR A 130 -5.83 3.47 7.07
N TYR A 131 -5.05 2.54 6.51
CA TYR A 131 -3.82 2.90 5.79
C TYR A 131 -4.08 3.64 4.48
N GLN A 132 -5.20 3.39 3.79
CA GLN A 132 -5.63 4.17 2.64
C GLN A 132 -5.87 5.63 3.01
N LYS A 133 -6.59 5.88 4.12
CA LYS A 133 -6.81 7.25 4.62
C LYS A 133 -5.50 7.92 5.03
N LYS A 134 -4.61 7.18 5.70
CA LYS A 134 -3.31 7.67 6.14
C LYS A 134 -2.37 7.97 4.96
N ALA A 135 -2.44 7.17 3.90
CA ALA A 135 -1.60 7.31 2.70
C ALA A 135 -1.84 8.62 1.93
N ARG A 136 -3.04 9.21 2.02
CA ARG A 136 -3.40 10.46 1.31
C ARG A 136 -2.47 11.64 1.63
N PHE A 137 -1.89 11.65 2.82
CA PHE A 137 -1.00 12.72 3.29
C PHE A 137 0.43 12.23 3.52
N ALA A 138 0.75 11.02 3.08
CA ALA A 138 2.03 10.39 3.33
C ALA A 138 3.07 10.82 2.29
N SER A 139 4.29 11.12 2.75
CA SER A 139 5.45 11.23 1.86
C SER A 139 5.80 9.86 1.26
N LEU A 140 6.54 9.85 0.14
CA LEU A 140 6.98 8.60 -0.50
C LEU A 140 7.77 7.70 0.46
N ASP A 141 8.53 8.29 1.38
CA ASP A 141 9.41 7.61 2.34
C ASP A 141 8.72 7.25 3.67
N ALA A 142 7.38 7.32 3.72
CA ALA A 142 6.64 6.99 4.94
C ALA A 142 6.96 5.56 5.43
N PRO A 143 7.17 5.35 6.74
CA PRO A 143 7.55 4.04 7.28
C PRO A 143 6.37 3.04 7.34
N TYR A 144 5.19 3.46 6.87
CA TYR A 144 3.98 2.66 6.86
C TYR A 144 3.48 2.42 5.42
N PRO A 145 2.58 1.44 5.20
CA PRO A 145 2.04 1.16 3.87
C PRO A 145 1.33 2.36 3.25
N ARG A 146 1.57 2.61 1.96
CA ARG A 146 0.86 3.63 1.15
C ARG A 146 -0.08 2.95 0.19
N LEU A 147 -1.28 2.67 0.68
CA LEU A 147 -2.30 1.92 -0.07
C LEU A 147 -3.15 2.92 -0.86
N ILE A 148 -2.83 3.10 -2.14
CA ILE A 148 -3.50 4.11 -2.98
C ILE A 148 -4.37 3.41 -4.03
N TYR A 149 -3.82 2.42 -4.73
CA TYR A 149 -4.49 1.78 -5.86
C TYR A 149 -4.70 0.28 -5.60
N PRO A 150 -5.93 -0.19 -5.34
CA PRO A 150 -6.20 -1.61 -5.17
C PRO A 150 -5.96 -2.34 -6.50
N VAL A 151 -5.09 -3.34 -6.48
CA VAL A 151 -4.86 -4.23 -7.63
C VAL A 151 -5.96 -5.28 -7.62
N LYS A 152 -6.94 -5.09 -8.48
CA LYS A 152 -8.13 -5.95 -8.55
C LYS A 152 -7.76 -7.33 -9.06
N ARG A 153 -8.22 -8.36 -8.34
CA ARG A 153 -8.25 -9.75 -8.80
C ARG A 153 -9.19 -9.81 -10.00
N ASN A 154 -8.73 -10.42 -11.08
CA ASN A 154 -9.62 -10.78 -12.19
C ASN A 154 -10.72 -11.67 -11.60
N SER A 155 -11.96 -11.23 -11.71
CA SER A 155 -13.07 -11.80 -10.93
C SER A 155 -13.12 -13.33 -11.12
N PRO A 156 -13.06 -14.12 -10.04
CA PRO A 156 -13.31 -15.56 -10.14
C PRO A 156 -14.67 -15.84 -10.78
N ASP A 157 -15.64 -14.92 -10.67
CA ASP A 157 -16.93 -14.96 -11.37
C ASP A 157 -16.80 -15.10 -12.88
N LEU A 158 -15.76 -14.54 -13.53
CA LEU A 158 -15.59 -14.75 -14.96
C LEU A 158 -15.19 -16.19 -15.26
N LEU A 159 -14.25 -16.77 -14.52
CA LEU A 159 -13.84 -18.17 -14.73
C LEU A 159 -14.94 -19.14 -14.28
N SER A 160 -15.57 -18.90 -13.14
CA SER A 160 -16.70 -19.68 -12.63
C SER A 160 -17.93 -19.57 -13.53
N SER A 161 -18.25 -18.37 -14.06
CA SER A 161 -19.33 -18.23 -15.04
C SER A 161 -18.98 -18.95 -16.35
N LEU A 162 -17.74 -18.86 -16.84
CA LEU A 162 -17.31 -19.58 -18.03
C LEU A 162 -17.40 -21.11 -17.87
N LEU A 163 -17.12 -21.64 -16.67
CA LEU A 163 -17.16 -23.08 -16.38
C LEU A 163 -18.59 -23.66 -16.33
N ILE A 164 -19.60 -22.83 -16.05
CA ILE A 164 -21.00 -23.26 -15.88
C ILE A 164 -21.87 -22.83 -17.09
N SER A 165 -21.31 -22.04 -18.02
CA SER A 165 -22.01 -21.44 -19.15
C SER A 165 -22.05 -22.34 -20.39
N SER A 166 -23.12 -22.25 -21.19
CA SER A 166 -23.18 -22.88 -22.53
C SER A 166 -22.15 -22.24 -23.49
N PRO A 167 -21.76 -22.91 -24.59
CA PRO A 167 -20.85 -22.35 -25.59
C PRO A 167 -21.27 -20.98 -26.10
N GLU A 168 -22.57 -20.71 -26.33
CA GLU A 168 -23.02 -19.38 -26.77
C GLU A 168 -22.90 -18.33 -25.66
N GLN A 169 -23.12 -18.71 -24.42
CA GLN A 169 -22.98 -17.81 -23.26
C GLN A 169 -21.52 -17.46 -23.02
N ILE A 170 -20.61 -18.42 -23.14
CA ILE A 170 -19.16 -18.19 -23.08
C ILE A 170 -18.73 -17.16 -24.13
N ILE A 171 -19.16 -17.33 -25.38
CA ILE A 171 -18.85 -16.38 -26.47
C ILE A 171 -19.37 -14.98 -26.14
N LYS A 172 -20.60 -14.87 -25.63
CA LYS A 172 -21.17 -13.57 -25.22
C LYS A 172 -20.41 -12.92 -24.07
N ILE A 173 -20.05 -13.69 -23.04
CA ILE A 173 -19.28 -13.19 -21.88
C ILE A 173 -17.91 -12.69 -22.34
N LEU A 174 -17.19 -13.49 -23.14
CA LEU A 174 -15.88 -13.11 -23.68
C LEU A 174 -15.96 -11.88 -24.58
N LEU A 175 -16.91 -11.83 -25.53
CA LEU A 175 -17.07 -10.68 -26.41
C LEU A 175 -17.39 -9.39 -25.63
N THR A 176 -18.24 -9.49 -24.62
CA THR A 176 -18.60 -8.34 -23.78
C THR A 176 -17.40 -7.87 -22.97
N THR A 177 -16.63 -8.81 -22.41
CA THR A 177 -15.41 -8.53 -21.65
C THR A 177 -14.32 -7.91 -22.52
N LEU A 178 -14.11 -8.42 -23.73
CA LEU A 178 -13.14 -7.86 -24.68
C LEU A 178 -13.55 -6.46 -25.14
N ARG A 179 -14.85 -6.22 -25.39
CA ARG A 179 -15.36 -4.89 -25.73
C ARG A 179 -15.13 -3.90 -24.59
N SER A 180 -15.48 -4.25 -23.36
CA SER A 180 -15.29 -3.36 -22.21
C SER A 180 -13.81 -3.06 -21.97
N ALA A 181 -12.95 -4.08 -22.05
CA ALA A 181 -11.49 -3.90 -21.94
C ALA A 181 -10.93 -3.01 -23.05
N SER A 182 -11.40 -3.17 -24.29
CA SER A 182 -10.99 -2.33 -25.43
C SER A 182 -11.36 -0.86 -25.22
N VAL A 183 -12.59 -0.58 -24.75
CA VAL A 183 -13.03 0.78 -24.44
C VAL A 183 -12.18 1.41 -23.35
N GLU A 184 -11.89 0.67 -22.29
CA GLU A 184 -11.09 1.17 -21.18
C GLU A 184 -9.64 1.46 -21.59
N LEU A 185 -9.04 0.57 -22.39
CA LEU A 185 -7.71 0.82 -22.96
C LEU A 185 -7.70 2.08 -23.84
N ASN A 186 -8.75 2.30 -24.64
CA ASN A 186 -8.85 3.50 -25.46
C ASN A 186 -8.96 4.77 -24.59
N ARG A 187 -9.73 4.75 -23.50
CA ARG A 187 -9.78 5.87 -22.54
C ARG A 187 -8.42 6.15 -21.92
N ARG A 188 -7.69 5.11 -21.51
CA ARG A 188 -6.34 5.27 -20.95
C ARG A 188 -5.37 5.85 -21.97
N ASN A 189 -5.46 5.43 -23.23
CA ASN A 189 -4.64 6.00 -24.30
C ASN A 189 -4.92 7.48 -24.52
N ILE A 190 -6.18 7.91 -24.49
CA ILE A 190 -6.56 9.33 -24.59
C ILE A 190 -6.00 10.11 -23.40
N LEU A 191 -6.19 9.63 -22.16
CA LEU A 191 -5.64 10.28 -20.97
C LEU A 191 -4.11 10.37 -21.02
N ARG A 192 -3.45 9.33 -21.55
CA ARG A 192 -2.00 9.33 -21.73
C ARG A 192 -1.59 10.37 -22.77
N SER A 193 -2.27 10.45 -23.91
CA SER A 193 -1.98 11.45 -24.93
C SER A 193 -2.24 12.87 -24.43
N ASP A 194 -3.29 13.08 -23.63
CA ASP A 194 -3.59 14.38 -23.04
C ASP A 194 -2.50 14.81 -22.04
N PHE A 195 -2.00 13.87 -21.24
CA PHE A 195 -0.87 14.10 -20.35
C PHE A 195 0.43 14.41 -21.12
N GLU A 196 0.74 13.63 -22.16
CA GLU A 196 1.89 13.85 -23.03
C GLU A 196 1.81 15.24 -23.71
N ASN A 197 0.65 15.60 -24.27
CA ASN A 197 0.41 16.91 -24.87
C ASN A 197 0.54 18.07 -23.86
N GLN A 198 0.11 17.88 -22.61
CA GLN A 198 0.30 18.88 -21.55
C GLN A 198 1.76 19.06 -21.15
N MET A 199 2.57 17.98 -21.18
CA MET A 199 4.01 18.09 -20.95
C MET A 199 4.75 18.74 -22.12
N GLU A 200 4.28 18.53 -23.35
CA GLU A 200 4.86 19.16 -24.55
C GLU A 200 4.46 20.63 -24.74
N GLN A 201 3.38 21.11 -24.08
CA GLN A 201 3.14 22.54 -24.00
C GLN A 201 4.12 23.16 -22.99
N PRO A 202 5.11 23.96 -23.42
CA PRO A 202 5.98 24.65 -22.48
C PRO A 202 5.07 25.54 -21.63
N SER A 203 5.04 25.30 -20.32
CA SER A 203 4.21 26.08 -19.41
C SER A 203 4.53 27.55 -19.68
N SER A 204 3.52 28.36 -19.98
CA SER A 204 3.71 29.76 -20.39
C SER A 204 4.52 30.56 -19.37
N GLN A 205 4.59 30.06 -18.14
CA GLN A 205 5.42 30.53 -17.03
C GLN A 205 6.93 30.33 -17.29
N TYR A 206 7.37 29.20 -17.85
CA TYR A 206 8.76 28.95 -18.27
C TYR A 206 9.12 29.67 -19.58
N PHE A 207 8.15 29.81 -20.50
CA PHE A 207 8.35 30.59 -21.73
C PHE A 207 8.50 32.09 -21.43
N PHE A 208 7.78 32.61 -20.44
CA PHE A 208 7.93 33.99 -19.98
C PHE A 208 9.26 34.18 -19.23
N ALA A 209 9.67 33.22 -18.38
CA ALA A 209 10.96 33.25 -17.70
C ALA A 209 12.14 33.30 -18.70
N GLY A 210 12.16 32.46 -19.72
CA GLY A 210 13.21 32.46 -20.75
C GLY A 210 13.23 33.74 -21.60
N ARG A 211 12.06 34.35 -21.85
CA ARG A 211 11.95 35.64 -22.55
C ARG A 211 12.36 36.83 -21.68
N PHE A 212 12.16 36.73 -20.36
CA PHE A 212 12.59 37.72 -19.37
C PHE A 212 14.12 37.70 -19.22
N GLU A 213 14.73 36.51 -19.09
CA GLU A 213 16.18 36.36 -19.06
C GLU A 213 16.82 36.87 -20.36
N SER A 214 16.28 36.51 -21.51
CA SER A 214 16.75 37.01 -22.82
C SER A 214 16.59 38.53 -23.00
N SER A 215 15.66 39.16 -22.26
CA SER A 215 15.48 40.63 -22.29
C SER A 215 16.41 41.35 -21.32
N ILE A 216 16.73 40.73 -20.17
CA ILE A 216 17.74 41.20 -19.20
C ILE A 216 19.14 41.14 -19.82
N GLU A 217 19.48 40.06 -20.53
CA GLU A 217 20.78 39.90 -21.21
C GLU A 217 21.01 40.95 -22.32
N ARG A 218 19.92 41.31 -23.04
CA ARG A 218 19.95 42.37 -24.07
C ARG A 218 20.05 43.77 -23.48
N LEU A 219 19.61 43.97 -22.23
CA LEU A 219 19.78 45.23 -21.50
C LEU A 219 21.20 45.35 -20.94
N ASP A 220 21.79 44.27 -20.42
CA ASP A 220 23.19 44.23 -19.97
C ASP A 220 24.19 44.44 -21.12
N ALA A 221 23.87 43.94 -22.33
CA ALA A 221 24.73 44.13 -23.51
C ALA A 221 24.68 45.56 -24.10
N ARG A 222 23.62 46.34 -23.83
CA ARG A 222 23.50 47.73 -24.33
C ARG A 222 24.02 48.78 -23.35
N ASN A 223 24.05 48.50 -22.05
CA ASN A 223 24.47 49.46 -21.03
C ASN A 223 25.93 49.26 -20.56
N GLY A 224 26.77 48.62 -21.38
CA GLY A 224 28.22 48.59 -21.20
C GLY A 224 28.91 49.92 -21.50
N ARG A 225 28.52 50.99 -20.79
CA ARG A 225 29.34 52.13 -20.37
C ARG A 225 28.46 53.24 -19.77
N ASP A 226 28.99 53.83 -18.72
CA ASP A 226 28.60 55.08 -18.10
C ASP A 226 27.32 55.07 -17.26
N PHE A 227 27.47 54.97 -15.93
CA PHE A 227 26.77 55.82 -14.95
C PHE A 227 27.45 55.67 -13.58
N LEU A 228 28.54 56.40 -13.39
CA LEU A 228 28.87 56.97 -12.08
C LEU A 228 27.94 58.18 -11.87
N SER A 229 27.41 58.34 -10.66
CA SER A 229 26.73 59.53 -10.10
C SER A 229 25.19 59.54 -10.11
N SER A 230 24.57 58.98 -9.07
CA SER A 230 23.81 59.76 -8.06
C SER A 230 23.07 58.86 -7.06
N PRO A 231 22.86 59.30 -5.80
CA PRO A 231 22.47 58.45 -4.69
C PRO A 231 20.98 58.52 -4.39
N GLY A 232 20.30 57.37 -4.35
CA GLY A 232 18.87 57.29 -4.07
C GLY A 232 18.39 55.88 -3.75
N ALA A 233 18.66 55.44 -2.51
CA ALA A 233 17.96 54.41 -1.75
C ALA A 233 17.73 53.02 -2.37
N TRP A 234 18.65 52.09 -2.08
CA TRP A 234 18.30 50.70 -1.79
C TRP A 234 18.67 50.41 -0.33
N PRO A 235 17.79 49.79 0.48
CA PRO A 235 18.17 49.39 1.83
C PRO A 235 19.17 48.24 1.74
N SER A 236 20.32 48.48 2.36
CA SER A 236 21.41 47.52 2.55
C SER A 236 20.95 46.36 3.43
N SER A 237 20.56 45.23 2.83
CA SER A 237 20.50 43.95 3.53
C SER A 237 21.34 42.94 2.74
N GLY A 238 22.50 42.59 3.29
CA GLY A 238 23.53 41.76 2.68
C GLY A 238 23.14 40.30 2.52
N LEU A 239 22.36 40.01 1.48
CA LEU A 239 22.17 38.66 0.95
C LEU A 239 22.62 38.66 -0.52
N ALA A 240 23.41 37.67 -0.90
CA ALA A 240 23.98 37.62 -2.23
C ALA A 240 22.88 37.47 -3.30
N ARG A 241 23.12 37.99 -4.50
CA ARG A 241 22.20 37.93 -5.66
C ARG A 241 21.67 36.51 -5.96
N LYS A 242 22.44 35.47 -5.61
CA LYS A 242 22.03 34.05 -5.70
C LYS A 242 20.96 33.66 -4.67
N ASP A 243 21.01 34.23 -3.47
CA ASP A 243 20.07 33.95 -2.38
C ASP A 243 18.70 34.60 -2.65
N GLN A 244 18.68 35.77 -3.28
CA GLN A 244 17.43 36.41 -3.74
C GLN A 244 16.76 35.63 -4.88
N LEU A 245 17.54 35.07 -5.82
CA LEU A 245 17.01 34.20 -6.88
C LEU A 245 16.50 32.86 -6.32
N HIS A 246 17.15 32.33 -5.28
CA HIS A 246 16.69 31.14 -4.56
C HIS A 246 15.37 31.39 -3.79
N LEU A 247 15.21 32.57 -3.19
CA LEU A 247 13.96 32.99 -2.54
C LEU A 247 12.81 33.19 -3.54
N LEU A 248 13.08 33.77 -4.70
CA LEU A 248 12.09 33.93 -5.77
C LEU A 248 11.69 32.58 -6.40
N SER A 249 12.62 31.62 -6.55
CA SER A 249 12.27 30.28 -7.04
C SER A 249 11.41 29.48 -6.07
N GLN A 250 11.50 29.76 -4.76
CA GLN A 250 10.60 29.19 -3.76
C GLN A 250 9.21 29.82 -3.75
N GLN A 251 9.06 31.07 -4.22
CA GLN A 251 7.77 31.74 -4.38
C GLN A 251 7.01 31.34 -5.65
N ILE A 252 7.70 30.81 -6.66
CA ILE A 252 7.13 30.38 -7.95
C ILE A 252 7.02 28.84 -8.00
N LYS A 253 6.62 28.19 -6.89
CA LYS A 253 6.21 26.78 -6.94
C LYS A 253 4.77 26.71 -7.48
N PRO A 254 4.50 25.97 -8.57
CA PRO A 254 3.14 25.78 -9.03
C PRO A 254 2.35 25.01 -7.96
N ARG A 255 1.21 25.57 -7.53
CA ARG A 255 0.18 24.86 -6.78
C ARG A 255 -0.43 23.77 -7.68
N TYR A 256 0.22 22.64 -7.80
CA TYR A 256 -0.45 21.38 -8.11
C TYR A 256 -0.27 20.46 -6.91
N PHE A 257 -1.33 19.71 -6.59
CA PHE A 257 -1.59 18.97 -5.35
C PHE A 257 -2.25 19.79 -4.22
N GLN A 258 -3.46 20.28 -4.51
CA GLN A 258 -4.55 20.27 -3.55
C GLN A 258 -5.77 19.62 -4.21
N VAL A 259 -5.92 18.29 -4.05
CA VAL A 259 -7.18 17.56 -3.81
C VAL A 259 -6.83 16.28 -3.07
#